data_AF-A0A7S1S1U0-F1
#
_entry.id   AF-A0A7S1S1U0-F1
#
_cell.length_a   1.000
_cell.length_b   1.000
_cell.length_c   1.000
_cell.angle_alpha   90.00
_cell.angle_beta   90.00
_cell.angle_gamma   90.00
#
_symmetry.space_group_name_H-M   'P 1'
#
loop_
_entity.id
_entity.type
_entity.pdbx_description
1 polymer ?
#
loop_
_entity_poly.entity_id
_entity_poly.type
_entity_poly.pdbx_seq_one_letter_code
_entity_poly.pdbx_strand_id
1 'polypeptide(L)'
;GWAPFPVPRAIGLQMFLFSTFTGQVVMTFGSSFPCAMGMMMVENIPFMHTLAQSIIDAQGTGKDALATVMVAFAISTLIMGVCFMYLGQKKLGKAVSYFPRHFIIGCIGGIGIFVTQTGFEVSTGVPWSWDAQGLAKYSDAGVRSLWLTAGGLVALLNVSLRFIHWPLFPPFYFVGIIPVFYLVLLGMGVAPDVAREQGWLFEHPPTTDFWVLWSLFDLGVVRWDLIFQQAPTMVA
;
A
#
# COMPACT_ATOMS: atom_id res chain seq x y z
N GLY A 1 -11.91 -2.39 -13.57
CA GLY A 1 -11.22 -3.66 -13.23
C GLY A 1 -9.78 -3.50 -13.60
N TRP A 2 -8.86 -3.86 -12.71
CA TRP A 2 -7.42 -3.75 -12.94
C TRP A 2 -7.01 -4.62 -14.13
N ALA A 3 -6.67 -4.02 -15.27
CA ALA A 3 -6.22 -4.74 -16.45
C ALA A 3 -4.94 -5.55 -16.11
N PRO A 4 -4.76 -6.76 -16.69
CA PRO A 4 -3.56 -7.54 -16.45
C PRO A 4 -2.34 -6.79 -16.97
N PHE A 5 -1.56 -6.22 -16.05
CA PHE A 5 -0.28 -5.62 -16.37
C PHE A 5 0.70 -6.76 -16.75
N PRO A 6 1.60 -6.58 -17.73
CA PRO A 6 2.45 -7.65 -18.26
C PRO A 6 3.51 -8.19 -17.28
N VAL A 7 3.47 -7.76 -16.02
CA VAL A 7 4.46 -8.09 -15.00
C VAL A 7 3.76 -8.71 -13.78
N PRO A 8 4.29 -9.83 -13.25
CA PRO A 8 3.78 -10.49 -12.06
C PRO A 8 3.57 -9.56 -10.85
N ARG A 9 2.40 -9.63 -10.22
CA ARG A 9 2.07 -8.87 -8.99
C ARG A 9 3.04 -9.16 -7.84
N ALA A 10 3.64 -10.35 -7.82
CA ALA A 10 4.60 -10.78 -6.82
C ALA A 10 5.81 -9.84 -6.71
N ILE A 11 6.20 -9.15 -7.78
CA ILE A 11 7.34 -8.23 -7.79
C ILE A 11 7.08 -7.02 -6.89
N GLY A 12 5.87 -6.45 -6.90
CA GLY A 12 5.51 -5.35 -6.00
C GLY A 12 5.59 -5.74 -4.52
N LEU A 13 5.17 -6.98 -4.19
CA LEU A 13 5.30 -7.51 -2.83
C LEU A 13 6.77 -7.69 -2.43
N GLN A 14 7.60 -8.23 -3.33
CA GLN A 14 9.04 -8.37 -3.10
C GLN A 14 9.71 -7.01 -2.88
N MET A 15 9.41 -6.01 -3.71
CA MET A 15 9.90 -4.64 -3.56
C MET A 15 9.52 -4.05 -2.20
N PHE A 16 8.25 -4.19 -1.82
CA PHE A 16 7.72 -3.66 -0.56
C PHE A 16 8.40 -4.30 0.66
N LEU A 17 8.49 -5.63 0.68
CA LEU A 17 9.11 -6.36 1.79
C LEU A 17 10.61 -6.06 1.90
N PHE A 18 11.32 -6.03 0.77
CA PHE A 18 12.73 -5.69 0.73
C PHE A 18 12.99 -4.24 1.19
N SER A 19 12.22 -3.28 0.69
CA SER A 19 12.31 -1.87 1.10
C SER A 19 12.00 -1.68 2.59
N THR A 20 10.96 -2.34 3.11
CA THR A 20 10.61 -2.26 4.54
C THR A 20 11.70 -2.89 5.42
N PHE A 21 12.25 -4.03 5.02
CA PHE A 21 13.33 -4.68 5.76
C PHE A 21 14.59 -3.80 5.80
N THR A 22 15.04 -3.32 4.63
CA THR A 22 16.23 -2.47 4.54
C THR A 22 16.03 -1.14 5.28
N GLY A 23 14.87 -0.49 5.11
CA GLY A 23 14.50 0.73 5.80
C GLY A 23 14.46 0.57 7.32
N GLN A 24 13.88 -0.53 7.82
CA GLN A 24 13.84 -0.80 9.26
C GLN A 24 15.23 -1.07 9.83
N VAL A 25 16.09 -1.82 9.13
CA VAL A 25 17.50 -2.03 9.53
C VAL A 25 18.22 -0.69 9.67
N VAL A 26 18.10 0.19 8.67
CA VAL A 26 18.71 1.53 8.69
C VAL A 26 18.17 2.36 9.85
N MET A 27 16.86 2.37 10.08
CA MET A 27 16.26 3.11 11.19
C MET A 27 16.67 2.56 12.56
N THR A 28 16.80 1.24 12.72
CA THR A 28 17.22 0.63 13.98
C THR A 28 18.65 0.99 14.37
N PHE A 29 19.57 1.09 13.41
CA PHE A 29 20.98 1.44 13.69
C PHE A 29 21.26 2.95 13.62
N GLY A 30 20.53 3.69 12.80
CA GLY A 30 20.80 5.10 12.49
C GLY A 30 19.90 6.11 13.20
N SER A 31 18.79 5.69 13.81
CA SER A 31 17.83 6.61 14.42
C SER A 31 18.14 6.89 15.89
N SER A 32 18.01 8.16 16.28
CA SER A 32 18.01 8.57 17.69
C SER A 32 16.62 8.49 18.33
N PHE A 33 15.58 8.13 17.56
CA PHE A 33 14.21 8.02 18.06
C PHE A 33 13.92 6.62 18.61
N PRO A 34 13.29 6.51 19.80
CA PRO A 34 13.01 5.23 20.44
C PRO A 34 11.97 4.37 19.71
N CYS A 35 11.17 4.94 18.80
CA CYS A 35 10.16 4.24 18.01
C CYS A 35 10.23 4.65 16.54
N ALA A 36 11.38 4.41 15.90
CA ALA A 36 11.58 4.68 14.48
C ALA A 36 11.09 3.50 13.63
N MET A 37 10.09 3.76 12.79
CA MET A 37 9.49 2.77 11.89
C MET A 37 9.95 3.04 10.45
N GLY A 38 10.67 2.09 9.86
CA GLY A 38 11.18 2.15 8.49
C GLY A 38 10.21 1.54 7.48
N MET A 39 8.92 1.81 7.61
CA MET A 39 7.86 1.24 6.78
C MET A 39 7.24 2.27 5.83
N MET A 40 6.55 1.79 4.80
CA MET A 40 5.80 2.64 3.89
C MET A 40 4.65 3.35 4.60
N MET A 41 4.48 4.63 4.27
CA MET A 41 3.41 5.48 4.75
C MET A 41 2.20 5.38 3.80
N VAL A 42 1.00 5.11 4.33
CA VAL A 42 -0.21 4.86 3.51
C VAL A 42 -0.62 6.11 2.73
N GLU A 43 -0.31 7.27 3.30
CA GLU A 43 -0.50 8.61 2.75
C GLU A 43 0.20 8.80 1.41
N ASN A 44 1.26 8.05 1.13
CA ASN A 44 2.02 8.18 -0.10
C ASN A 44 1.45 7.35 -1.28
N ILE A 45 0.52 6.43 -1.00
CA ILE A 45 -0.07 5.54 -2.01
C ILE A 45 -0.80 6.32 -3.12
N PRO A 46 -1.65 7.32 -2.84
CA PRO A 46 -2.35 8.06 -3.89
C PRO A 46 -1.38 8.80 -4.83
N PHE A 47 -0.29 9.34 -4.29
CA PHE A 47 0.74 10.04 -5.07
C PHE A 47 1.49 9.06 -5.97
N MET A 48 1.93 7.93 -5.42
CA MET A 48 2.57 6.86 -6.21
C MET A 48 1.64 6.31 -7.29
N HIS A 49 0.35 6.13 -6.98
CA HIS A 49 -0.64 5.68 -7.95
C HIS A 49 -0.84 6.70 -9.09
N THR A 50 -0.97 7.99 -8.75
CA THR A 50 -1.12 9.07 -9.75
C THR A 50 0.11 9.17 -10.65
N LEU A 51 1.31 9.09 -10.06
CA LEU A 51 2.57 9.09 -10.79
C LEU A 51 2.66 7.90 -11.76
N ALA A 52 2.33 6.70 -11.28
CA ALA A 52 2.34 5.50 -12.11
C ALA A 52 1.32 5.57 -13.25
N GLN A 53 0.08 5.99 -12.97
CA GLN A 53 -0.97 6.13 -13.99
C GLN A 53 -0.57 7.16 -15.05
N SER A 54 -0.04 8.32 -14.65
CA SER A 54 0.36 9.34 -15.63
C SER A 54 1.46 8.86 -16.58
N ILE A 55 2.39 8.02 -16.10
CA ILE A 55 3.44 7.42 -16.97
C ILE A 55 2.82 6.34 -17.88
N ILE A 56 1.94 5.49 -17.34
CA ILE A 56 1.25 4.44 -18.11
C ILE A 56 0.35 5.05 -19.18
N ASP A 57 -0.36 6.13 -18.90
CA ASP A 57 -1.23 6.82 -19.86
C ASP A 57 -0.42 7.46 -21.01
N ALA A 58 0.80 7.92 -20.73
CA ALA A 58 1.67 8.57 -21.71
C ALA A 58 2.44 7.58 -22.60
N GLN A 59 2.89 6.45 -22.03
CA GLN A 59 3.78 5.49 -22.71
C GLN A 59 3.07 4.17 -23.08
N GLY A 60 1.88 3.91 -22.55
CA GLY A 60 1.15 2.66 -22.70
C GLY A 60 1.53 1.60 -21.66
N THR A 61 0.84 0.47 -21.68
CA THR A 61 1.12 -0.66 -20.78
C THR A 61 2.23 -1.53 -21.34
N GLY A 62 3.34 -1.67 -20.60
CA GLY A 62 4.52 -2.39 -21.06
C GLY A 62 5.59 -2.53 -19.97
N LYS A 63 6.59 -3.39 -20.20
CA LYS A 63 7.76 -3.50 -19.32
C LYS A 63 8.53 -2.18 -19.25
N ASP A 64 8.60 -1.47 -20.37
CA ASP A 64 9.23 -0.17 -20.54
C ASP A 64 8.59 0.89 -19.63
N ALA A 65 7.25 0.91 -19.57
CA ALA A 65 6.53 1.81 -18.67
C ALA A 65 6.81 1.49 -17.21
N LEU A 66 6.91 0.20 -16.85
CA LEU A 66 7.28 -0.20 -15.49
C LEU A 66 8.69 0.25 -15.14
N ALA A 67 9.67 0.10 -16.04
CA ALA A 67 11.02 0.60 -15.84
C ALA A 67 11.02 2.11 -15.59
N THR A 68 10.28 2.89 -16.39
CA THR A 68 10.12 4.34 -16.19
C THR A 68 9.49 4.67 -14.83
N VAL A 69 8.43 3.95 -14.42
CA VAL A 69 7.77 4.14 -13.11
C VAL A 69 8.72 3.82 -11.95
N MET A 70 9.46 2.72 -12.03
CA MET A 70 10.41 2.31 -11.00
C MET A 70 11.54 3.33 -10.83
N VAL A 71 12.07 3.85 -11.94
CA VAL A 71 13.10 4.90 -11.90
C VAL A 71 12.52 6.22 -11.39
N ALA A 72 11.29 6.58 -11.78
CA ALA A 72 10.61 7.74 -11.22
C ALA A 72 10.44 7.62 -9.69
N PHE A 73 10.04 6.46 -9.17
CA PHE A 73 9.95 6.21 -7.73
C PHE A 73 11.32 6.33 -7.03
N ALA A 74 12.39 5.80 -7.64
CA ALA A 74 13.74 5.88 -7.09
C ALA A 74 14.23 7.34 -7.01
N ILE A 75 14.05 8.11 -8.10
CA ILE A 75 14.44 9.53 -8.15
C ILE A 75 13.62 10.35 -7.15
N SER A 76 12.30 10.13 -7.06
CA SER A 76 11.44 10.81 -6.08
C SER A 76 11.93 10.54 -4.66
N THR A 77 12.24 9.28 -4.34
CA THR A 77 12.77 8.91 -3.01
C THR A 77 14.11 9.59 -2.70
N LEU A 78 15.02 9.68 -3.68
CA LEU A 78 16.29 10.38 -3.51
C LEU A 78 16.10 11.89 -3.31
N ILE A 79 15.25 12.52 -4.11
CA ILE A 79 14.94 13.96 -3.98
C ILE A 79 14.33 14.23 -2.61
N MET A 80 13.36 13.43 -2.19
CA MET A 80 12.74 13.56 -0.86
C MET A 80 13.74 13.34 0.26
N GLY A 81 14.64 12.36 0.14
CA GLY A 81 15.72 12.12 1.08
C GLY A 81 16.66 13.33 1.22
N VAL A 82 17.06 13.94 0.09
CA VAL A 82 17.88 15.17 0.08
C VAL A 82 17.13 16.35 0.68
N CYS A 83 15.86 16.56 0.32
CA CYS A 83 15.02 17.61 0.88
C CYS A 83 14.87 17.47 2.40
N PHE A 84 14.58 16.28 2.90
CA PHE A 84 14.47 16.04 4.35
C PHE A 84 15.81 16.18 5.07
N MET A 85 16.91 15.75 4.45
CA MET A 85 18.24 15.98 5.01
C MET A 85 18.55 17.47 5.13
N TYR A 86 18.23 18.27 4.11
CA TYR A 86 18.39 19.72 4.13
C TYR A 86 17.50 20.39 5.19
N LEU A 87 16.22 20.01 5.27
CA LEU A 87 15.28 20.49 6.29
C LEU A 87 15.77 20.18 7.71
N GLY A 88 16.30 18.98 7.92
CA GLY A 88 16.89 18.54 9.19
C GLY A 88 18.11 19.38 9.57
N GLN A 89 19.06 19.56 8.65
CA GLN A 89 20.28 20.37 8.88
C GLN A 89 19.95 21.83 9.22
N LYS A 90 18.97 22.42 8.52
CA LYS A 90 18.55 23.81 8.75
C LYS A 90 17.59 23.96 9.93
N LYS A 91 17.20 22.88 10.61
CA LYS A 91 16.22 22.86 11.71
C LYS A 91 14.88 23.51 11.32
N LEU A 92 14.51 23.38 10.05
CA LEU A 92 13.30 24.00 9.48
C LEU A 92 12.01 23.27 9.87
N GLY A 93 12.06 22.24 10.73
CA GLY A 93 10.87 21.54 11.23
C GLY A 93 9.85 22.47 11.91
N LYS A 94 10.28 23.63 12.42
CA LYS A 94 9.36 24.67 12.93
C LYS A 94 8.44 25.24 11.85
N ALA A 95 8.79 25.11 10.56
CA ALA A 95 7.97 25.59 9.47
C ALA A 95 6.61 24.87 9.37
N VAL A 96 6.54 23.62 9.81
CA VAL A 96 5.29 22.84 9.89
C VAL A 96 4.27 23.53 10.81
N SER A 97 4.72 24.28 11.83
CA SER A 97 3.83 24.99 12.74
C SER A 97 3.12 26.20 12.12
N TYR A 98 3.55 26.67 10.93
CA TYR A 98 2.86 27.75 10.21
C TYR A 98 1.66 27.26 9.40
N PHE A 99 1.53 25.94 9.16
CA PHE A 99 0.38 25.41 8.45
C PHE A 99 -0.88 25.50 9.32
N PRO A 100 -1.99 26.07 8.79
CA PRO A 100 -3.25 26.10 9.51
C PRO A 100 -3.71 24.69 9.87
N ARG A 101 -4.10 24.47 11.13
CA ARG A 101 -4.56 23.14 11.61
C ARG A 101 -5.66 22.54 10.74
N HIS A 102 -6.55 23.37 10.23
CA HIS A 102 -7.68 22.97 9.36
C HIS A 102 -7.22 22.32 8.05
N PHE A 103 -6.09 22.77 7.49
CA PHE A 103 -5.52 22.17 6.29
C PHE A 103 -5.02 20.74 6.57
N ILE A 104 -4.28 20.56 7.66
CA ILE A 104 -3.75 19.24 8.07
C ILE A 104 -4.90 18.25 8.34
N ILE A 105 -5.95 18.70 9.04
CA ILE A 105 -7.14 17.88 9.30
C ILE A 105 -7.83 17.47 7.99
N GLY A 106 -7.93 18.39 7.03
CA GLY A 106 -8.50 18.11 5.70
C GLY A 106 -7.71 17.03 4.94
N CYS A 107 -6.38 17.14 4.89
CA CYS A 107 -5.52 16.15 4.23
C CYS A 107 -5.65 14.77 4.88
N ILE A 108 -5.56 14.69 6.21
CA ILE A 108 -5.71 13.43 6.96
C ILE A 108 -7.10 12.82 6.75
N GLY A 109 -8.15 13.65 6.73
CA GLY A 109 -9.51 13.20 6.43
C GLY A 109 -9.64 12.61 5.03
N GLY A 110 -9.03 13.24 4.02
CA GLY A 110 -9.00 12.73 2.64
C GLY A 110 -8.30 11.36 2.53
N ILE A 111 -7.14 11.22 3.18
CA ILE A 111 -6.43 9.93 3.28
C ILE A 111 -7.32 8.89 3.96
N GLY A 112 -8.01 9.24 5.04
CA GLY A 112 -8.91 8.32 5.75
C GLY A 112 -10.02 7.76 4.86
N ILE A 113 -10.63 8.61 4.02
CA ILE A 113 -11.63 8.18 3.03
C ILE A 113 -10.99 7.24 1.99
N PHE A 114 -9.83 7.59 1.46
CA PHE A 114 -9.11 6.77 0.48
C PHE A 114 -8.77 5.38 1.03
N VAL A 115 -8.22 5.31 2.25
CA VAL A 115 -7.89 4.05 2.93
C VAL A 115 -9.15 3.21 3.21
N THR A 116 -10.26 3.87 3.55
CA THR A 116 -11.54 3.18 3.74
C THR A 116 -12.03 2.56 2.43
N GLN A 117 -12.03 3.32 1.35
CA GLN A 117 -12.42 2.85 0.02
C GLN A 117 -11.55 1.68 -0.44
N THR A 118 -10.23 1.84 -0.41
CA THR A 118 -9.29 0.76 -0.77
C THR A 118 -9.42 -0.45 0.15
N GLY A 119 -9.75 -0.26 1.43
CA GLY A 119 -10.08 -1.36 2.35
C GLY A 119 -11.30 -2.18 1.89
N PHE A 120 -12.36 -1.52 1.42
CA PHE A 120 -13.51 -2.20 0.83
C PHE A 120 -13.15 -2.91 -0.49
N GLU A 121 -12.39 -2.25 -1.36
CA GLU A 121 -11.96 -2.84 -2.64
C GLU A 121 -11.10 -4.09 -2.43
N VAL A 122 -10.14 -4.02 -1.50
CA VAL A 122 -9.22 -5.13 -1.21
C VAL A 122 -9.94 -6.28 -0.50
N SER A 123 -10.87 -6.00 0.41
CA SER A 123 -11.62 -7.04 1.12
C SER A 123 -12.64 -7.76 0.23
N THR A 124 -13.16 -7.10 -0.79
CA THR A 124 -14.23 -7.66 -1.64
C THR A 124 -13.77 -8.06 -3.05
N GLY A 125 -12.63 -7.54 -3.51
CA GLY A 125 -12.18 -7.65 -4.90
C GLY A 125 -12.98 -6.82 -5.90
N VAL A 126 -13.95 -6.02 -5.44
CA VAL A 126 -14.84 -5.20 -6.30
C VAL A 126 -14.34 -3.75 -6.27
N PRO A 127 -14.14 -3.07 -7.41
CA PRO A 127 -13.74 -1.67 -7.42
C PRO A 127 -14.83 -0.78 -6.82
N TRP A 128 -14.43 0.22 -6.04
CA TRP A 128 -15.32 1.18 -5.42
C TRP A 128 -15.77 2.20 -6.46
N SER A 129 -17.07 2.43 -6.54
CA SER A 129 -17.64 3.48 -7.37
C SER A 129 -18.81 4.10 -6.62
N TRP A 130 -18.86 5.44 -6.61
CA TRP A 130 -19.89 6.21 -5.92
C TRP A 130 -21.27 6.15 -6.58
N ASP A 131 -21.38 5.49 -7.72
CA ASP A 131 -22.65 5.27 -8.40
C ASP A 131 -23.54 4.27 -7.65
N ALA A 132 -24.86 4.46 -7.73
CA ALA A 132 -25.84 3.57 -7.09
C ALA A 132 -25.67 2.09 -7.52
N GLN A 133 -25.29 1.86 -8.78
CA GLN A 133 -25.00 0.53 -9.30
C GLN A 133 -23.72 -0.08 -8.71
N GLY A 134 -22.74 0.75 -8.38
CA GLY A 134 -21.51 0.35 -7.69
C GLY A 134 -21.77 -0.11 -6.28
N LEU A 135 -22.51 0.71 -5.53
CA LEU A 135 -22.90 0.42 -4.15
C LEU A 135 -23.81 -0.82 -4.06
N ALA A 136 -24.67 -1.06 -5.06
CA ALA A 136 -25.50 -2.26 -5.12
C ALA A 136 -24.67 -3.57 -5.13
N LYS A 137 -23.48 -3.58 -5.74
CA LYS A 137 -22.59 -4.77 -5.77
C LYS A 137 -22.12 -5.18 -4.37
N TYR A 138 -21.97 -4.24 -3.45
CA TYR A 138 -21.59 -4.53 -2.06
C TYR A 138 -22.72 -5.19 -1.25
N SER A 139 -23.95 -5.15 -1.78
CA SER A 139 -25.10 -5.81 -1.20
C SER A 139 -25.23 -7.28 -1.61
N ASP A 140 -24.51 -7.75 -2.63
CA ASP A 140 -24.54 -9.16 -3.04
C ASP A 140 -24.10 -10.08 -1.91
N ALA A 141 -24.76 -11.23 -1.74
CA ALA A 141 -24.57 -12.11 -0.58
C ALA A 141 -23.11 -12.56 -0.38
N GLY A 142 -22.40 -12.88 -1.47
CA GLY A 142 -20.98 -13.25 -1.43
C GLY A 142 -20.09 -12.09 -0.97
N VAL A 143 -20.22 -10.94 -1.63
CA VAL A 143 -19.46 -9.72 -1.32
C VAL A 143 -19.74 -9.23 0.11
N ARG A 144 -21.00 -9.32 0.53
CA ARG A 144 -21.45 -8.90 1.85
C ARG A 144 -20.75 -9.67 2.97
N SER A 145 -20.59 -10.98 2.80
CA SER A 145 -19.93 -11.83 3.79
C SER A 145 -18.45 -11.45 3.99
N LEU A 146 -17.76 -11.06 2.90
CA LEU A 146 -16.36 -10.68 2.93
C LEU A 146 -16.13 -9.38 3.72
N TRP A 147 -16.82 -8.29 3.35
CA TRP A 147 -16.62 -7.01 4.04
C TRP A 147 -17.22 -6.99 5.45
N LEU A 148 -18.30 -7.75 5.72
CA LEU A 148 -18.81 -7.90 7.09
C LEU A 148 -17.82 -8.62 7.99
N THR A 149 -17.11 -9.63 7.47
CA THR A 149 -16.07 -10.33 8.24
C THR A 149 -14.89 -9.40 8.53
N ALA A 150 -14.44 -8.63 7.53
CA ALA A 150 -13.43 -7.59 7.73
C ALA A 150 -13.87 -6.54 8.75
N GLY A 151 -15.10 -6.02 8.64
CA GLY A 151 -15.68 -5.10 9.60
C GLY A 151 -15.83 -5.69 11.01
N GLY A 152 -16.17 -6.99 11.10
CA GLY A 152 -16.24 -7.74 12.35
C GLY A 152 -14.87 -7.85 13.03
N LEU A 153 -13.81 -8.13 12.28
CA LEU A 153 -12.43 -8.11 12.79
C LEU A 153 -12.02 -6.71 13.24
N VAL A 154 -12.43 -5.65 12.54
CA VAL A 154 -12.18 -4.27 12.98
C VAL A 154 -12.92 -3.96 14.28
N ALA A 155 -14.19 -4.34 14.39
CA ALA A 155 -14.99 -4.16 15.60
C ALA A 155 -14.40 -4.94 16.79
N LEU A 156 -13.99 -6.19 16.56
CA LEU A 156 -13.33 -7.03 17.56
C LEU A 156 -12.05 -6.37 18.06
N LEU A 157 -11.17 -5.92 17.16
CA LEU A 157 -9.95 -5.20 17.53
C LEU A 157 -10.26 -3.96 18.38
N ASN A 158 -11.23 -3.14 17.95
CA ASN A 158 -11.62 -1.92 18.67
C ASN A 158 -12.15 -2.23 20.08
N VAL A 159 -12.97 -3.28 20.23
CA VAL A 159 -13.47 -3.71 21.53
C VAL A 159 -12.34 -4.25 22.39
N SER A 160 -11.47 -5.10 21.84
CA SER A 160 -10.32 -5.66 22.56
C SER A 160 -9.35 -4.58 23.05
N LEU A 161 -9.09 -3.54 22.25
CA LEU A 161 -8.22 -2.42 22.64
C LEU A 161 -8.79 -1.60 23.81
N ARG A 162 -10.11 -1.62 24.05
CA ARG A 162 -10.70 -0.98 25.24
C ARG A 162 -10.36 -1.73 26.53
N PHE A 163 -10.10 -3.03 26.46
CA PHE A 163 -9.84 -3.88 27.63
C PHE A 163 -8.37 -4.28 27.77
N ILE A 164 -7.64 -4.38 26.66
CA ILE A 164 -6.25 -4.84 26.60
C ILE A 164 -5.36 -3.64 26.28
N HIS A 165 -4.49 -3.27 27.22
CA HIS A 165 -3.57 -2.13 27.08
C HIS A 165 -2.14 -2.56 26.77
N TRP A 166 -1.93 -3.82 26.39
CA TRP A 166 -0.61 -4.33 26.05
C TRP A 166 -0.15 -3.79 24.69
N PRO A 167 1.00 -3.07 24.60
CA PRO A 167 1.41 -2.38 23.37
C PRO A 167 1.68 -3.33 22.18
N LEU A 168 1.96 -4.60 22.44
CA LEU A 168 2.19 -5.61 21.40
C LEU A 168 0.90 -6.31 20.94
N PHE A 169 -0.24 -6.03 21.57
CA PHE A 169 -1.51 -6.66 21.21
C PHE A 169 -1.92 -6.44 19.74
N PRO A 170 -1.93 -5.21 19.16
CA PRO A 170 -2.32 -5.03 17.77
C PRO A 170 -1.43 -5.81 16.78
N PRO A 171 -0.08 -5.76 16.86
CA PRO A 171 0.78 -6.60 16.01
C PRO A 171 0.45 -8.09 16.09
N PHE A 172 0.31 -8.64 17.30
CA PHE A 172 -0.05 -10.06 17.48
C PHE A 172 -1.45 -10.39 16.97
N TYR A 173 -2.40 -9.47 17.12
CA TYR A 173 -3.74 -9.61 16.57
C TYR A 173 -3.69 -9.79 15.06
N PHE A 174 -3.00 -8.90 14.34
CA PHE A 174 -2.90 -8.96 12.88
C PHE A 174 -2.18 -10.22 12.39
N VAL A 175 -1.07 -10.61 13.04
CA VAL A 175 -0.35 -11.86 12.70
C VAL A 175 -1.22 -13.09 13.00
N GLY A 176 -1.99 -13.05 14.09
CA GLY A 176 -2.86 -14.13 14.55
C GLY A 176 -4.08 -14.39 13.66
N ILE A 177 -4.53 -13.42 12.86
CA ILE A 177 -5.66 -13.61 11.92
C ILE A 177 -5.37 -14.78 10.96
N ILE A 178 -4.13 -14.90 10.46
CA ILE A 178 -3.75 -15.92 9.49
C ILE A 178 -3.94 -17.35 10.03
N PRO A 179 -3.30 -17.77 11.14
CA PRO A 179 -3.50 -19.11 11.67
C PRO A 179 -4.94 -19.37 12.11
N VAL A 180 -5.62 -18.37 12.70
CA VAL A 180 -7.02 -18.51 13.10
C VAL A 180 -7.91 -18.77 11.88
N PHE A 181 -7.69 -18.07 10.76
CA PHE A 181 -8.43 -18.29 9.52
C PHE A 181 -8.28 -19.74 9.01
N TYR A 182 -7.06 -20.27 8.96
CA TYR A 182 -6.83 -21.67 8.54
C TYR A 182 -7.43 -22.69 9.52
N LEU A 183 -7.42 -22.40 10.83
CA LEU A 183 -8.09 -23.25 11.83
C LEU A 183 -9.61 -23.26 11.64
N VAL A 184 -10.22 -22.12 11.31
CA VAL A 184 -11.65 -22.04 10.99
C VAL A 184 -11.97 -22.84 9.73
N LEU A 185 -11.16 -22.72 8.67
CA LEU A 185 -11.34 -23.52 7.45
C LEU A 185 -11.27 -25.03 7.74
N LEU A 186 -10.29 -25.45 8.55
CA LEU A 186 -10.13 -26.84 8.96
C LEU A 186 -11.33 -27.33 9.78
N GLY A 187 -11.83 -26.51 10.71
CA GLY A 187 -13.02 -26.82 11.51
C GLY A 187 -14.31 -26.92 10.69
N MET A 188 -14.42 -26.15 9.60
CA MET A 188 -15.54 -26.22 8.65
C MET A 188 -15.38 -27.33 7.59
N GLY A 189 -14.21 -27.98 7.52
CA GLY A 189 -13.90 -28.97 6.48
C GLY A 189 -13.80 -28.36 5.07
N VAL A 190 -13.56 -27.05 4.96
CA VAL A 190 -13.47 -26.34 3.68
C VAL A 190 -12.03 -26.35 3.18
N ALA A 191 -11.81 -26.87 1.98
CA ALA A 191 -10.49 -26.84 1.36
C ALA A 191 -10.07 -25.38 1.06
N PRO A 192 -8.79 -25.00 1.25
CA PRO A 192 -8.31 -23.65 0.96
C PRO A 192 -8.57 -23.19 -0.48
N ASP A 193 -8.61 -24.10 -1.44
CA ASP A 193 -8.87 -23.78 -2.84
C ASP A 193 -10.32 -23.32 -3.05
N VAL A 194 -11.29 -23.92 -2.35
CA VAL A 194 -12.70 -23.47 -2.37
C VAL A 194 -12.83 -22.09 -1.75
N ALA A 195 -12.11 -21.82 -0.66
CA ALA A 195 -12.07 -20.49 -0.05
C ALA A 195 -11.48 -19.43 -1.00
N ARG A 196 -10.48 -19.82 -1.81
CA ARG A 196 -9.90 -18.96 -2.85
C ARG A 196 -10.87 -18.67 -3.99
N GLU A 197 -11.57 -19.69 -4.50
CA GLU A 197 -12.61 -19.52 -5.53
C GLU A 197 -13.74 -18.58 -5.08
N GLN A 198 -14.05 -18.58 -3.77
CA GLN A 198 -15.04 -17.71 -3.16
C GLN A 198 -14.52 -16.30 -2.81
N GLY A 199 -13.24 -16.00 -3.09
CA GLY A 199 -12.65 -14.68 -2.86
C GLY A 199 -12.14 -14.43 -1.44
N TRP A 200 -12.09 -15.43 -0.56
CA TRP A 200 -11.51 -15.29 0.79
C TRP A 200 -9.98 -15.28 0.80
N LEU A 201 -9.36 -15.87 -0.23
CA LEU A 201 -7.91 -15.91 -0.39
C LEU A 201 -7.53 -15.32 -1.75
N PHE A 202 -6.39 -14.64 -1.80
CA PHE A 202 -5.80 -14.21 -3.07
C PHE A 202 -5.38 -15.41 -3.92
N GLU A 203 -5.37 -15.20 -5.24
CA GLU A 203 -4.77 -16.14 -6.19
C GLU A 203 -3.31 -16.43 -5.83
N HIS A 204 -2.83 -17.62 -6.18
CA HIS A 204 -1.44 -17.98 -5.95
C HIS A 204 -0.52 -16.96 -6.60
N PRO A 205 0.44 -16.39 -5.84
CA PRO A 205 1.43 -15.51 -6.46
C PRO A 205 2.20 -16.33 -7.49
N PRO A 206 2.36 -15.83 -8.72
CA PRO A 206 3.24 -16.46 -9.70
C PRO A 206 4.65 -16.57 -9.11
N THR A 207 5.29 -17.73 -9.28
CA THR A 207 6.67 -17.93 -8.86
C THR A 207 7.58 -17.04 -9.69
N THR A 208 8.16 -16.02 -9.05
CA THR A 208 9.14 -15.12 -9.66
C THR A 208 10.42 -15.11 -8.86
N ASP A 209 11.55 -15.29 -9.55
CA ASP A 209 12.86 -15.17 -8.93
C ASP A 209 13.08 -13.75 -8.37
N PHE A 210 13.73 -13.65 -7.22
CA PHE A 210 14.05 -12.38 -6.57
C PHE A 210 14.83 -11.42 -7.49
N TRP A 211 15.63 -11.96 -8.40
CA TRP A 211 16.46 -11.20 -9.33
C TRP A 211 15.68 -10.53 -10.47
N VAL A 212 14.43 -10.97 -10.73
CA VAL A 212 13.59 -10.38 -11.80
C VAL A 212 13.34 -8.91 -11.54
N LEU A 213 13.24 -8.49 -10.27
CA LEU A 213 13.13 -7.09 -9.89
C LEU A 213 14.24 -6.22 -10.48
N TRP A 214 15.49 -6.68 -10.38
CA TRP A 214 16.66 -5.94 -10.85
C TRP A 214 16.73 -5.92 -12.38
N SER A 215 16.25 -6.98 -13.04
CA SER A 215 16.16 -7.02 -14.51
C SER A 215 15.14 -6.03 -15.10
N LEU A 216 14.19 -5.55 -14.29
CA LEU A 216 13.20 -4.54 -14.70
C LEU A 216 13.75 -3.11 -14.60
N PHE A 217 14.85 -2.89 -13.89
CA PHE A 217 15.57 -1.63 -13.87
C PHE A 217 16.46 -1.51 -15.12
N ASP A 218 15.85 -1.15 -16.25
CA ASP A 218 16.58 -0.85 -17.48
C ASP A 218 16.64 0.66 -17.74
N LEU A 219 17.78 1.28 -17.44
CA LEU A 219 18.00 2.71 -17.66
C LEU A 219 18.04 3.11 -19.14
N GLY A 220 18.23 2.16 -20.06
CA GLY A 220 18.27 2.41 -21.50
C GLY A 220 16.89 2.59 -22.12
N VAL A 221 15.85 2.05 -21.48
CA VAL A 221 14.46 2.06 -21.97
C VAL A 221 13.63 3.18 -21.32
N VAL A 222 14.18 3.82 -20.29
CA VAL A 222 13.51 4.85 -19.49
C VAL A 222 13.27 6.13 -20.30
N ARG A 223 12.02 6.60 -20.25
CA ARG A 223 11.61 7.88 -20.83
C ARG A 223 11.84 9.03 -19.86
N TRP A 224 13.05 9.60 -19.91
CA TRP A 224 13.48 10.71 -19.05
C TRP A 224 12.61 11.97 -19.21
N ASP A 225 12.07 12.21 -20.39
CA ASP A 225 11.14 13.31 -20.66
C ASP A 225 9.89 13.25 -19.77
N LEU A 226 9.32 12.05 -19.56
CA LEU A 226 8.18 11.85 -18.68
C LEU A 226 8.55 12.05 -17.22
N ILE A 227 9.75 11.63 -16.80
CA ILE A 227 10.23 11.83 -15.43
C ILE A 227 10.31 13.33 -15.10
N PHE A 228 10.85 14.15 -16.01
CA PHE A 228 10.93 15.59 -15.78
C PHE A 228 9.55 16.26 -15.76
N GLN A 229 8.59 15.79 -16.57
CA GLN A 229 7.21 16.29 -16.54
C GLN A 229 6.53 15.97 -15.20
N GLN A 230 6.89 14.85 -14.57
CA GLN A 230 6.34 14.43 -13.28
C GLN A 230 7.06 15.00 -12.06
N ALA A 231 8.08 15.85 -12.25
CA ALA A 231 8.81 16.46 -11.14
C ALA A 231 7.91 17.14 -10.08
N PRO A 232 6.80 17.84 -10.42
CA PRO A 232 5.88 18.39 -9.42
C PRO A 232 5.20 17.31 -8.58
N THR A 233 4.74 16.23 -9.22
CA THR A 233 4.09 15.09 -8.56
C THR A 233 5.06 14.33 -7.65
N MET A 234 6.34 14.31 -7.99
CA MET A 234 7.39 13.62 -7.23
C MET A 234 7.79 14.31 -5.92
N VAL A 235 7.46 15.60 -5.77
CA VAL A 235 7.81 16.44 -4.60
C VAL A 235 6.55 16.93 -3.85
N ALA A 236 5.37 16.55 -4.33
CA ALA A 236 4.08 16.81 -3.68
C ALA A 236 3.94 16.01 -2.38
#